data_AF-A0A0H3ZY80-F1
#
_entry.id   AF-A0A0H3ZY80-F1
#
_cell.length_a   1.000
_cell.length_b   1.000
_cell.length_c   1.000
_cell.angle_alpha   90.00
_cell.angle_beta   90.00
_cell.angle_gamma   90.00
#
_symmetry.space_group_name_H-M   'P 1'
#
loop_
_entity.id
_entity.type
_entity.pdbx_description
1 polymer ?
#
loop_
_entity_poly.entity_id
_entity_poly.type
_entity_poly.pdbx_seq_one_letter_code
_entity_poly.pdbx_strand_id
1 'polypeptide(L)' 'MIIRLLPDSPAVNAARQCQRKKATYQHNGQPCFVQSIKTIGQGQSERVEVTLSPIRAFQ' A
#
# COMPACT_ATOMS: atom_id res chain seq x y z
N MET A 1 -4.09 7.95 -3.64
CA MET A 1 -5.09 6.86 -3.68
C MET A 1 -5.00 6.06 -2.38
N ILE A 2 -6.08 5.45 -1.92
CA ILE A 2 -6.08 4.58 -0.73
C ILE A 2 -6.60 3.22 -1.16
N ILE A 3 -5.88 2.16 -0.77
CA ILE A 3 -6.31 0.78 -0.99
C ILE A 3 -6.51 0.09 0.34
N ARG A 4 -7.45 -0.87 0.38
CA ARG A 4 -7.76 -1.68 1.56
C ARG A 4 -7.39 -3.12 1.28
N LEU A 5 -6.52 -3.66 2.11
CA LEU A 5 -6.00 -5.02 2.00
C LEU A 5 -6.48 -5.87 3.17
N LEU A 6 -6.52 -7.18 2.94
CA LEU A 6 -6.67 -8.14 4.02
C LEU A 6 -5.43 -8.11 4.92
N PRO A 7 -5.60 -8.15 6.25
CA PRO A 7 -4.48 -8.33 7.18
C PRO A 7 -3.74 -9.63 6.84
N ASP A 8 -2.44 -9.66 7.16
CA ASP A 8 -1.54 -10.80 6.95
C ASP A 8 -1.45 -11.34 5.50
N SER A 9 -1.88 -10.55 4.52
CA SER A 9 -1.78 -10.91 3.11
C SER A 9 -0.38 -10.60 2.53
N PRO A 10 0.06 -11.34 1.48
CA PRO A 10 1.28 -11.03 0.75
C PRO A 10 1.32 -9.58 0.22
N ALA A 11 0.16 -9.02 -0.12
CA ALA A 11 0.04 -7.63 -0.58
C ALA A 11 0.44 -6.61 0.49
N VAL A 12 0.07 -6.84 1.76
CA VAL A 12 0.48 -6.00 2.89
C VAL A 12 1.98 -6.11 3.11
N ASN A 13 2.54 -7.32 3.05
CA ASN A 13 3.98 -7.53 3.17
C ASN A 13 4.77 -6.81 2.07
N ALA A 14 4.30 -6.90 0.82
CA ALA A 14 4.88 -6.17 -0.30
C ALA A 14 4.82 -4.64 -0.08
N ALA A 15 3.68 -4.11 0.37
CA ALA A 15 3.54 -2.68 0.66
C ALA A 15 4.52 -2.22 1.77
N ARG A 16 4.65 -3.00 2.86
CA ARG A 16 5.60 -2.70 3.95
C ARG A 16 7.05 -2.72 3.45
N GLN A 17 7.42 -3.69 2.62
CA GLN A 17 8.75 -3.74 2.02
C GLN A 17 9.02 -2.54 1.10
N CYS A 18 8.07 -2.18 0.24
CA CYS A 18 8.20 -1.04 -0.65
C CYS A 18 8.36 0.27 0.14
N GLN A 19 7.57 0.46 1.20
CA GLN A 19 7.68 1.63 2.07
C GLN A 19 9.07 1.70 2.74
N ARG A 20 9.54 0.60 3.34
CA ARG A 20 10.84 0.54 4.03
C ARG A 20 12.02 0.79 3.09
N LYS A 21 11.97 0.20 1.89
CA LYS A 21 13.03 0.32 0.88
C LYS A 21 12.92 1.59 0.03
N LYS A 22 11.88 2.42 0.23
CA LYS A 22 11.50 3.53 -0.66
C LYS A 22 11.39 3.09 -2.13
N ALA A 23 10.95 1.86 -2.34
CA ALA A 23 10.80 1.25 -3.66
C ALA A 23 9.40 1.52 -4.24
N THR A 24 9.30 1.38 -5.55
CA THR A 24 8.03 1.50 -6.27
C THR A 24 7.13 0.30 -5.99
N TYR A 25 5.87 0.58 -5.67
CA TYR A 25 4.79 -0.38 -5.54
C TYR A 25 3.90 -0.32 -6.78
N GLN A 26 3.68 -1.45 -7.45
CA GLN A 26 2.81 -1.51 -8.63
C GLN A 26 1.37 -1.73 -8.20
N HIS A 27 0.48 -0.82 -8.59
CA HIS A 27 -0.95 -0.95 -8.32
C HIS A 27 -1.74 -0.67 -9.59
N ASN A 28 -2.53 -1.65 -10.05
CA ASN A 28 -3.34 -1.54 -11.28
C ASN A 28 -2.56 -1.06 -12.51
N GLY A 29 -1.34 -1.56 -12.70
CA GLY A 29 -0.46 -1.15 -13.80
C GLY A 29 0.18 0.24 -13.63
N GLN A 30 -0.06 0.93 -12.51
CA GLN A 30 0.51 2.23 -12.22
C GLN A 30 1.58 2.15 -11.11
N PRO A 31 2.80 2.65 -11.35
CA PRO A 31 3.82 2.74 -10.32
C PRO A 31 3.47 3.81 -9.28
N CYS A 32 3.58 3.45 -8.01
CA CYS A 32 3.27 4.31 -6.87
C CYS A 32 4.32 4.24 -5.76
N PHE A 33 4.38 5.26 -4.92
CA PHE A 33 5.07 5.20 -3.63
C PHE A 33 4.08 4.91 -2.50
N VAL A 34 4.48 4.04 -1.57
CA VAL A 34 3.72 3.79 -0.34
C VAL A 34 4.04 4.89 0.66
N GLN A 35 3.04 5.70 1.01
CA GLN A 35 3.17 6.82 1.94
C GLN A 35 2.95 6.37 3.38
N SER A 36 1.84 5.67 3.63
CA SER A 36 1.46 5.21 4.96
C SER A 36 0.75 3.87 4.91
N ILE A 37 0.84 3.13 6.00
CA ILE A 37 0.18 1.84 6.21
C ILE A 37 -0.43 1.90 7.61
N LYS A 38 -1.73 1.68 7.74
CA LYS A 38 -2.42 1.65 9.03
C LYS A 38 -3.46 0.53 9.06
N THR A 39 -3.63 -0.09 10.22
CA THR A 39 -4.72 -1.05 10.44
C THR A 39 -5.98 -0.30 10.86
N ILE A 40 -7.12 -0.69 10.32
CA ILE A 40 -8.44 -0.15 10.66
C ILE A 40 -9.43 -1.28 10.92
N GLY A 41 -10.50 -0.99 11.67
CA GLY A 41 -11.48 -2.00 12.07
C GLY A 41 -10.95 -2.93 13.17
N GLN A 42 -11.77 -3.92 13.53
CA GLN A 42 -11.46 -4.91 14.57
C GLN A 42 -12.06 -6.27 14.19
N GLY A 43 -11.41 -7.36 14.62
CA GLY A 43 -11.87 -8.72 14.39
C GLY A 43 -12.05 -9.04 12.90
N GLN A 44 -13.21 -9.56 12.51
CA GLN A 44 -13.48 -9.97 11.12
C GLN A 44 -13.55 -8.79 10.14
N SER A 45 -13.74 -7.57 10.65
CA SER A 45 -13.77 -6.34 9.84
C SER A 45 -12.39 -5.68 9.71
N GLU A 46 -11.33 -6.28 10.28
CA GLU A 46 -9.98 -5.75 10.20
C GLU A 46 -9.50 -5.65 8.75
N ARG A 47 -8.93 -4.48 8.42
CA ARG A 47 -8.33 -4.17 7.12
C ARG A 47 -7.06 -3.35 7.31
N VAL A 48 -6.16 -3.45 6.35
CA VAL A 48 -4.98 -2.58 6.27
C VAL A 48 -5.21 -1.53 5.19
N GLU A 49 -5.29 -0.27 5.59
CA GLU A 49 -5.32 0.87 4.67
C GLU A 49 -3.89 1.27 4.29
N VAL A 50 -3.64 1.27 2.98
CA VAL A 50 -2.37 1.71 2.40
C VAL A 50 -2.62 2.96 1.58
N THR A 51 -1.93 4.04 1.91
CA THR A 51 -1.97 5.29 1.13
C THR A 51 -0.86 5.26 0.10
N LEU A 52 -1.23 5.37 -1.17
CA LEU A 52 -0.30 5.41 -2.29
C LEU A 52 -0.32 6.77 -2.98
N SER A 53 0.86 7.23 -3.39
CA SER A 53 1.03 8.40 -4.26
C SER A 53 1.56 7.93 -5.61
N PRO A 54 0.87 8.21 -6.72
CA PRO A 54 1.38 7.91 -8.06
C PRO A 54 2.77 8.52 -8.28
N ILE A 55 3.65 7.77 -8.93
CA ILE A 55 4.86 8.34 -9.50
C ILE A 55 4.41 9.05 -10.77
N ARG A 56 4.29 10.39 -10.70
CA ARG A 56 4.16 11.18 -11.92
C ARG A 56 5.53 11.15 -12.58
N ALA A 57 5.62 10.60 -13.78
CA ALA A 57 6.78 10.88 -14.62
C ALA A 57 6.84 12.40 -14.77
N PHE A 58 7.94 13.03 -14.36
CA PHE A 58 8.23 14.39 -14.79
C PHE A 58 8.27 14.35 -16.31
N GLN A 59 7.34 15.06 -16.96
CA GLN A 59 7.47 15.44 -18.36
C GLN A 59 8.45 16.61 -18.45
#